data_AF-A0A7G1IEU6-F1
#
_entry.id   AF-A0A7G1IEU6-F1
#
_cell.length_a   1.000
_cell.length_b   1.000
_cell.length_c   1.000
_cell.angle_alpha   90.00
_cell.angle_beta   90.00
_cell.angle_gamma   90.00
#
_symmetry.space_group_name_H-M   'P 1'
#
loop_
_entity.id
_entity.type
_entity.pdbx_description
1 polymer ?
#
loop_
_entity_poly.entity_id
_entity_poly.type
_entity_poly.pdbx_seq_one_letter_code
_entity_poly.pdbx_strand_id
1 'polypeptide(L)' 'MIAVFARGLLHRLFTRAYLPSPDLDADRLLARVDPPRRATLLCAGDDASGRLGYRFDIHLQGPSETVFLTYRDDMR' A
#
# COMPACT_ATOMS: atom_id res chain seq x y z
N MET A 1 -4.57 5.55 5.31
CA MET A 1 -5.34 4.39 4.79
C MET A 1 -5.89 4.79 3.44
N ILE A 2 -5.79 3.89 2.44
CA ILE A 2 -6.21 4.14 1.06
C ILE A 2 -7.34 3.18 0.73
N ALA A 3 -8.41 3.68 0.09
CA ALA A 3 -9.48 2.87 -0.46
C ALA A 3 -9.53 3.07 -1.98
N VAL A 4 -9.47 1.98 -2.73
CA VAL A 4 -9.48 1.98 -4.19
C VAL A 4 -10.87 1.60 -4.69
N PHE A 5 -11.43 2.45 -5.55
CA PHE A 5 -12.68 2.23 -6.25
C PHE A 5 -12.40 2.31 -7.75
N ALA A 6 -12.89 1.33 -8.52
CA ALA A 6 -12.74 1.30 -9.96
C ALA A 6 -13.82 0.43 -10.59
N ARG A 7 -14.12 0.68 -11.87
CA ARG A 7 -15.00 -0.20 -12.67
C ARG A 7 -14.39 -1.61 -12.69
N GLY A 8 -15.19 -2.62 -12.34
CA GLY A 8 -14.76 -4.02 -12.27
C GLY A 8 -14.38 -4.50 -10.86
N LEU A 9 -14.27 -3.60 -9.89
CA LEU A 9 -14.15 -3.96 -8.47
C LEU A 9 -15.54 -3.98 -7.82
N LEU A 10 -16.04 -5.18 -7.49
CA LEU A 10 -17.33 -5.35 -6.80
C LEU A 10 -17.29 -4.83 -5.35
N HIS A 11 -16.11 -4.88 -4.73
CA HIS A 11 -15.84 -4.31 -3.41
C HIS A 11 -14.62 -3.41 -3.50
N ARG A 12 -14.61 -2.32 -2.71
CA ARG A 12 -13.44 -1.45 -2.57
C ARG A 12 -12.27 -2.25 -2.00
N LEU A 13 -11.08 -1.99 -2.51
CA LEU A 13 -9.87 -2.60 -1.99
C LEU A 13 -9.18 -1.63 -1.04
N PHE A 14 -8.82 -2.10 0.16
CA PHE A 14 -8.10 -1.28 1.12
C PHE A 14 -6.61 -1.58 1.11
N THR A 15 -5.77 -0.55 1.21
CA THR A 15 -4.33 -0.70 1.36
C THR A 15 -3.74 0.44 2.21
N ARG A 16 -2.43 0.41 2.43
CA ARG A 16 -1.66 1.45 3.11
C ARG A 16 -0.43 1.80 2.30
N ALA A 17 -0.10 3.09 2.27
CA ALA A 17 1.16 3.59 1.72
C ALA A 17 2.04 4.03 2.89
N TYR A 18 3.27 3.54 2.93
CA TYR A 18 4.26 3.85 3.95
C TYR A 18 5.33 4.74 3.35
N LEU A 19 5.58 5.87 4.00
CA LEU A 19 6.71 6.73 3.63
C LEU A 19 8.02 6.08 4.09
N PRO A 20 9.13 6.26 3.34
CA PRO A 20 10.46 5.88 3.81
C PRO A 20 10.74 6.46 5.20
N SER A 21 11.00 5.60 6.17
CA SER A 21 11.27 5.99 7.55
C SER A 21 12.15 4.92 8.23
N PRO A 22 13.08 5.30 9.13
CA PRO A 22 13.90 4.35 9.86
C PRO A 22 13.09 3.43 10.80
N ASP A 23 11.88 3.83 11.20
CA ASP A 23 11.08 3.11 12.21
C ASP A 23 10.01 2.18 11.60
N LEU A 24 10.08 1.89 10.29
CA LEU A 24 9.07 1.09 9.60
C LEU A 24 8.90 -0.32 10.19
N ASP A 25 9.99 -0.93 10.67
CA ASP A 25 9.96 -2.26 11.26
C ASP A 25 9.19 -2.32 12.60
N ALA A 26 8.96 -1.18 13.25
CA ALA A 26 8.13 -1.10 14.44
C ALA A 26 6.61 -1.12 14.13
N ASP A 27 6.21 -0.91 12.87
CA ASP A 27 4.80 -0.94 12.48
C ASP A 27 4.26 -2.37 12.50
N ARG A 28 3.32 -2.62 13.42
CA ARG A 28 2.73 -3.95 13.65
C ARG A 28 2.02 -4.55 12.43
N LEU A 29 1.48 -3.73 11.53
CA LEU A 29 0.81 -4.22 10.34
C LEU A 29 1.84 -4.61 9.30
N LEU A 30 2.81 -3.73 9.03
CA LEU A 30 3.88 -3.99 8.07
C LEU A 30 4.71 -5.22 8.48
N ALA A 31 4.96 -5.39 9.79
CA ALA A 31 5.66 -6.56 10.33
C ALA A 31 4.92 -7.89 10.05
N ARG A 32 3.58 -7.86 9.91
CA ARG A 32 2.75 -9.04 9.58
C ARG A 32 2.68 -9.34 8.09
N VAL A 33 3.15 -8.44 7.24
CA VAL A 33 3.21 -8.67 5.79
C VAL A 33 4.45 -9.50 5.48
N ASP A 34 4.31 -10.49 4.61
CA ASP A 34 5.42 -11.30 4.12
C ASP A 34 6.55 -10.39 3.62
N PRO A 35 7.81 -10.60 4.05
CA PRO A 35 8.94 -9.75 3.68
C PRO A 35 9.03 -9.36 2.19
N PRO A 36 8.89 -10.28 1.22
CA PRO A 36 8.98 -9.91 -0.20
C PRO A 36 7.84 -8.99 -0.67
N ARG A 37 6.67 -9.00 0.01
CA ARG A 37 5.50 -8.20 -0.37
C ARG A 37 5.51 -6.80 0.25
N ARG A 38 6.30 -6.55 1.29
CA ARG A 38 6.36 -5.26 2.00
C ARG A 38 6.70 -4.09 1.07
N ALA A 39 7.56 -4.33 0.08
CA ALA A 39 7.95 -3.33 -0.92
C ALA A 39 6.75 -2.76 -1.69
N THR A 40 5.66 -3.53 -1.86
CA THR A 40 4.44 -3.07 -2.55
C THR A 40 3.63 -2.05 -1.75
N LEU A 41 3.97 -1.82 -0.48
CA LEU A 41 3.34 -0.85 0.41
C LEU A 41 4.21 0.38 0.65
N LEU A 42 5.45 0.41 0.14
CA LEU A 42 6.38 1.51 0.36
C LEU A 42 6.27 2.54 -0.77
N CYS A 43 6.22 3.82 -0.39
CA CYS A 43 6.35 4.91 -1.34
C CYS A 43 7.82 5.03 -1.80
N ALA A 44 8.01 5.29 -3.08
CA ALA A 44 9.28 5.78 -3.59
C ALA A 44 9.35 7.30 -3.41
N GLY A 45 10.53 7.84 -3.10
CA GLY A 45 10.75 9.28 -3.18
C GLY A 45 10.64 9.77 -4.62
N ASP A 46 10.02 10.93 -4.82
CA ASP A 46 9.87 11.57 -6.13
C ASP A 46 10.10 13.07 -5.98
N ASP A 47 11.27 13.54 -6.40
CA ASP A 47 11.71 14.92 -6.34
C ASP A 47 11.68 15.63 -7.71
N ALA A 48 11.06 15.01 -8.73
CA ALA A 48 11.05 15.50 -10.11
C ALA A 48 10.47 16.91 -10.29
N SER A 49 9.70 17.39 -9.31
CA SER A 49 9.10 18.74 -9.32
C SER A 49 9.89 19.80 -8.55
N GLY A 50 11.09 19.47 -8.05
CA GLY A 50 11.87 20.33 -7.15
C GLY A 50 11.22 20.52 -5.77
N ARG A 51 10.23 19.68 -5.44
CA ARG A 51 9.55 19.60 -4.15
C ARG A 51 9.62 18.17 -3.65
N LEU A 52 9.61 17.99 -2.32
CA LEU A 52 9.51 16.68 -1.72
C LEU A 52 8.19 16.02 -2.14
N GLY A 53 8.27 14.96 -2.93
CA GLY A 53 7.14 14.16 -3.37
C GLY A 53 7.37 12.67 -3.11
N TYR A 54 6.29 11.92 -3.22
CA TYR A 54 6.28 10.48 -3.03
C TYR A 54 5.37 9.83 -4.08
N ARG A 55 5.87 8.78 -4.71
CA ARG A 55 5.10 7.94 -5.64
C ARG A 55 4.69 6.65 -4.97
N PHE A 56 3.40 6.30 -5.10
CA PHE A 56 2.85 5.04 -4.62
C PHE A 56 2.04 4.38 -5.74
N ASP A 57 2.66 3.40 -6.40
CA ASP A 57 2.06 2.68 -7.52
C ASP A 57 1.16 1.54 -6.99
N ILE A 58 -0.09 1.49 -7.48
CA ILE A 58 -1.06 0.44 -7.10
C ILE A 58 -1.20 -0.56 -8.26
N HIS A 59 -0.76 -1.79 -8.02
CA HIS A 59 -0.91 -2.90 -8.95
C HIS A 59 -2.08 -3.79 -8.48
N LEU A 60 -3.16 -3.82 -9.25
CA LEU A 60 -4.36 -4.59 -8.89
C LEU A 60 -4.19 -6.11 -9.02
N GLN A 61 -3.26 -6.55 -9.87
CA GLN A 61 -2.97 -7.96 -10.12
C GLN A 61 -1.56 -8.12 -10.71
N GLY A 62 -0.97 -9.31 -10.55
CA GLY A 62 0.26 -9.73 -11.24
C GLY A 62 1.44 -9.91 -10.30
N PRO A 63 2.67 -10.04 -10.82
CA PRO A 63 3.86 -10.33 -10.01
C PRO A 63 4.16 -9.28 -8.93
N SER A 64 3.73 -8.03 -9.14
CA SER A 64 3.94 -6.90 -8.22
C SER A 64 2.65 -6.46 -7.51
N GLU A 65 1.65 -7.35 -7.41
CA GLU A 65 0.33 -7.03 -6.83
C GLU A 65 0.46 -6.40 -5.43
N THR A 66 -0.16 -5.22 -5.29
CA THR A 66 -0.20 -4.47 -4.03
C THR A 66 -0.92 -5.29 -2.96
N VAL A 67 -0.37 -5.30 -1.74
CA VAL A 67 -1.05 -5.92 -0.61
C VAL A 67 -2.35 -5.18 -0.31
N PHE A 68 -3.48 -5.89 -0.40
CA PHE A 68 -4.77 -5.41 0.05
C PHE A 68 -5.13 -6.02 1.41
N LEU A 69 -5.79 -5.21 2.23
CA LEU A 69 -6.11 -5.48 3.62
C LEU A 69 -7.61 -5.81 3.75
N THR A 70 -7.92 -6.80 4.57
CA THR A 70 -9.30 -7.11 4.97
C THR A 70 -9.51 -6.63 6.40
N TYR A 71 -10.55 -5.83 6.65
CA TYR A 71 -10.95 -5.45 8.00
C TYR A 71 -12.17 -6.27 8.41
N ARG A 72 -12.20 -6.67 9.69
CA ARG A 72 -13.23 -7.58 10.22
C ARG A 72 -14.65 -6.98 10.23
N ASP A 73 -14.80 -5.68 9.95
CA ASP A 73 -16.08 -4.98 9.91
C ASP A 73 -16.69 -4.94 8.49
N ASP A 74 -15.92 -5.34 7.45
CA ASP A 74 -16.31 -5.25 6.04
C ASP A 74 -17.28 -6.36 5.61
N MET A 75 -17.64 -7.27 6.52
CA MET A 75 -18.47 -8.47 6.30
C MET A 75 -19.97 -8.25 6.58
N ARG A 76 -20.45 -7.00 6.58
CA ARG A 76 -21.85 -6.67 6.87
C ARG A 76 -22.65 -6.28 5.65
#